data_AF-A0A5C7PWB4-F1
#
_entry.id   AF-A0A5C7PWB4-F1
#
_cell.length_a   1.000
_cell.length_b   1.000
_cell.length_c   1.000
_cell.angle_alpha   90.00
_cell.angle_beta   90.00
_cell.angle_gamma   90.00
#
_symmetry.space_group_name_H-M   'P 1'
#
loop_
_entity.id
_entity.type
_entity.pdbx_description
1 polymer ?
#
loop_
_entity_poly.entity_id
_entity_poly.type
_entity_poly.pdbx_seq_one_letter_code
_entity_poly.pdbx_strand_id
1 'polypeptide(L)'
;MKADETKQASGVDPVQTAAARIDVLRETVEDLVLQFACKTTMNGVPALTAGGLSALEGAFRALEWDDPHPYPEGACRVRGCGAWATCVGPMPGGSGEFAYLCARHGAEGREQ
;
A
#
# COMPACT_ATOMS: atom_id res chain seq x y z
N MET A 1 -44.72 36.11 -8.05
CA MET A 1 -44.88 34.90 -7.21
C MET A 1 -44.38 33.73 -8.06
N LYS A 2 -43.39 32.91 -7.73
CA LYS A 2 -42.35 32.79 -6.69
C LYS A 2 -41.17 32.00 -7.33
N ALA A 3 -39.99 32.12 -6.73
CA ALA A 3 -38.68 31.44 -6.96
C ALA A 3 -38.75 30.03 -7.58
N ASP A 4 -37.93 29.67 -8.57
CA ASP A 4 -36.48 29.36 -8.53
C ASP A 4 -36.11 28.34 -7.43
N GLU A 5 -36.18 27.06 -7.79
CA GLU A 5 -35.64 25.95 -7.00
C GLU A 5 -34.29 25.52 -7.57
N THR A 6 -33.26 26.33 -7.30
CA THR A 6 -31.89 25.86 -7.42
C THR A 6 -31.60 24.89 -6.27
N LYS A 7 -31.73 23.59 -6.54
CA LYS A 7 -31.32 22.50 -5.65
C LYS A 7 -29.80 22.56 -5.47
N GLN A 8 -29.35 23.19 -4.39
CA GLN A 8 -27.96 23.16 -3.95
C GLN A 8 -27.54 21.71 -3.67
N ALA A 9 -26.57 21.21 -4.44
CA ALA A 9 -25.78 20.06 -4.07
C ALA A 9 -24.78 20.50 -3.00
N SER A 10 -25.16 20.45 -1.72
CA SER A 10 -24.23 20.66 -0.60
C SER A 10 -23.84 19.31 -0.02
N GLY A 11 -22.73 18.78 -0.52
CA GLY A 11 -22.10 17.55 -0.01
C GLY A 11 -20.58 17.72 0.00
N VAL A 12 -20.10 18.80 0.61
CA VAL A 12 -18.69 18.94 0.99
C VAL A 12 -18.69 19.53 2.38
N ASP A 13 -18.40 18.71 3.38
CA ASP A 13 -18.34 19.13 4.78
C ASP A 13 -17.34 20.28 4.95
N PRO A 14 -17.79 21.48 5.33
CA PRO A 14 -16.91 22.62 5.48
C PRO A 14 -16.36 22.61 6.90
N VAL A 15 -15.19 21.98 7.07
CA VAL A 15 -14.06 22.32 7.97
C VAL A 15 -13.18 21.06 8.06
N GLN A 16 -12.43 20.77 6.99
CA GLN A 16 -11.16 20.07 7.18
C GLN A 16 -10.13 21.13 7.52
N THR A 17 -9.58 21.06 8.73
CA THR A 17 -8.44 21.89 9.12
C THR A 17 -7.26 21.60 8.19
N ALA A 18 -6.32 22.54 8.05
CA ALA A 18 -5.14 22.32 7.22
C ALA A 18 -4.38 21.04 7.63
N ALA A 19 -4.34 20.72 8.94
CA ALA A 19 -3.77 19.50 9.48
C ALA A 19 -4.48 18.24 8.96
N ALA A 20 -5.81 18.17 9.05
CA ALA A 20 -6.57 17.03 8.55
C ALA A 20 -6.36 16.80 7.04
N ARG A 21 -6.16 17.88 6.26
CA ARG A 21 -5.84 17.77 4.84
C ARG A 21 -4.42 17.24 4.59
N ILE A 22 -3.46 17.60 5.45
CA ILE A 22 -2.08 17.09 5.37
C ILE A 22 -2.07 15.59 5.66
N ASP A 23 -2.83 15.11 6.65
CA ASP A 23 -2.92 13.69 6.99
C ASP A 23 -3.46 12.87 5.81
N VAL A 24 -4.58 13.31 5.22
CA VAL A 24 -5.16 12.67 4.03
C VAL A 24 -4.18 12.65 2.84
N LEU A 25 -3.45 13.75 2.62
CA LEU A 25 -2.45 13.81 1.56
C LEU A 25 -1.27 12.88 1.84
N ARG A 26 -0.84 12.77 3.10
CA ARG A 26 0.23 11.85 3.50
C ARG A 26 -0.17 10.40 3.26
N GLU A 27 -1.37 10.00 3.69
CA GLU A 27 -1.92 8.66 3.42
C GLU A 27 -2.01 8.39 1.91
N THR A 28 -2.50 9.37 1.14
CA THR A 28 -2.58 9.24 -0.32
C THR A 28 -1.19 9.04 -0.96
N VAL A 29 -0.18 9.77 -0.49
CA VAL A 29 1.21 9.62 -0.96
C VAL A 29 1.76 8.25 -0.58
N GLU A 30 1.47 7.76 0.62
CA GLU A 30 1.84 6.41 1.07
C GLU A 30 1.24 5.34 0.16
N ASP A 31 -0.07 5.38 -0.10
CA ASP A 31 -0.75 4.44 -1.00
C ASP A 31 -0.13 4.44 -2.41
N LEU A 32 0.20 5.62 -2.94
CA LEU A 32 0.87 5.73 -4.24
C LEU A 32 2.26 5.10 -4.22
N VAL A 33 3.04 5.31 -3.15
CA VAL A 33 4.35 4.67 -2.99
C VAL A 33 4.20 3.14 -2.92
N LEU A 34 3.27 2.63 -2.11
CA LEU A 34 3.03 1.19 -1.98
C LEU A 34 2.63 0.54 -3.31
N GLN A 35 1.93 1.27 -4.17
CA GLN A 35 1.48 0.79 -5.48
C GLN A 35 2.56 0.86 -6.57
N PHE A 36 3.37 1.92 -6.58
CA PHE A 36 4.24 2.24 -7.73
C PHE A 36 5.74 2.16 -7.46
N ALA A 37 6.17 2.10 -6.20
CA ALA A 37 7.59 1.96 -5.89
C ALA A 37 8.15 0.61 -6.35
N CYS A 38 9.44 0.61 -6.67
CA CYS A 38 10.12 -0.60 -7.08
C CYS A 38 10.32 -1.52 -5.87
N LYS A 39 10.00 -2.80 -6.05
CA LYS A 39 10.24 -3.83 -5.04
C LYS A 39 11.71 -4.23 -5.06
N THR A 40 12.38 -4.15 -3.93
CA THR A 40 13.76 -4.60 -3.71
C THR A 40 13.87 -5.40 -2.42
N THR A 41 15.07 -5.75 -1.99
CA THR A 41 15.34 -6.44 -0.73
C THR A 41 16.53 -5.80 -0.05
N MET A 42 16.39 -5.50 1.25
CA MET A 42 17.44 -4.95 2.09
C MET A 42 17.61 -5.86 3.30
N ASN A 43 18.83 -6.39 3.52
CA ASN A 43 19.14 -7.28 4.64
C ASN A 43 18.20 -8.50 4.77
N GLY A 44 17.73 -9.04 3.64
CA GLY A 44 16.79 -10.17 3.60
C GLY A 44 15.33 -9.80 3.89
N VAL A 45 15.01 -8.51 4.04
CA VAL A 45 13.66 -7.99 4.25
C VAL A 45 13.17 -7.30 2.98
N PRO A 46 11.90 -7.50 2.56
CA PRO A 46 11.29 -6.70 1.50
C PRO A 46 11.46 -5.20 1.76
N ALA A 47 11.79 -4.45 0.72
CA ALA A 47 11.97 -3.01 0.81
C ALA A 47 11.50 -2.33 -0.47
N LEU A 48 11.03 -1.08 -0.35
CA LEU A 48 10.58 -0.25 -1.46
C LEU A 48 11.68 0.75 -1.81
N THR A 49 11.91 0.99 -3.10
CA THR A 49 12.86 2.02 -3.56
C THR A 49 12.21 2.90 -4.61
N ALA A 50 12.60 4.18 -4.64
CA ALA A 50 12.15 5.10 -5.68
C ALA A 50 12.72 4.72 -7.05
N GLY A 51 13.83 3.96 -7.10
CA GLY A 51 14.43 3.47 -8.34
C GLY A 51 14.91 4.59 -9.26
N GLY A 52 15.23 5.77 -8.72
CA GLY A 52 15.63 6.96 -9.48
C GLY A 52 14.48 7.71 -10.17
N LEU A 53 13.22 7.41 -9.82
CA LEU A 53 12.06 8.11 -10.34
C LEU A 53 11.78 9.35 -9.50
N SER A 54 11.99 10.54 -10.06
CA SER A 54 11.94 11.82 -9.34
C SER A 54 10.63 12.08 -8.58
N ALA A 55 9.48 11.61 -9.11
CA ALA A 55 8.20 11.71 -8.42
C ALA A 55 8.16 10.84 -7.14
N LEU A 56 8.70 9.62 -7.20
CA LEU A 56 8.81 8.75 -6.04
C LEU A 56 9.87 9.24 -5.05
N GLU A 57 10.99 9.79 -5.51
CA GLU A 57 11.97 10.44 -4.62
C GLU A 57 11.34 11.60 -3.84
N GLY A 58 10.46 12.37 -4.49
CA GLY A 58 9.65 13.39 -3.84
C GLY A 58 8.67 12.82 -2.82
N ALA A 59 8.01 11.70 -3.15
CA ALA A 59 7.09 11.01 -2.25
C ALA A 59 7.81 10.45 -1.01
N PHE A 60 8.96 9.79 -1.17
CA PHE A 60 9.77 9.28 -0.06
C PHE A 60 10.20 10.40 0.87
N ARG A 61 10.65 11.55 0.33
CA ARG A 61 10.95 12.74 1.15
C ARG A 61 9.73 13.27 1.90
N ALA A 62 8.56 13.32 1.26
CA ALA A 62 7.33 13.78 1.90
C ALA A 62 6.84 12.84 3.01
N LEU A 63 7.09 11.53 2.87
CA LEU A 63 6.79 10.51 3.88
C LEU A 63 7.86 10.41 4.97
N GLU A 64 9.00 11.06 4.78
CA GLU A 64 10.20 10.91 5.63
C GLU A 64 10.75 9.48 5.63
N TRP A 65 10.71 8.83 4.47
CA TRP A 65 11.22 7.48 4.26
C TRP A 65 12.61 7.51 3.63
N ASP A 66 13.52 6.68 4.17
CA ASP A 66 14.79 6.37 3.52
C ASP A 66 14.58 5.63 2.19
N ASP A 67 15.52 5.77 1.24
CA ASP A 67 15.53 4.98 0.01
C ASP A 67 16.77 4.06 -0.02
N PRO A 68 16.61 2.72 0.07
CA PRO A 68 15.36 1.97 0.15
C PRO A 68 14.70 1.96 1.55
N HIS A 69 13.36 1.96 1.58
CA HIS A 69 12.53 1.88 2.79
C HIS A 69 12.19 0.42 3.12
N PRO A 70 12.51 -0.12 4.32
CA PRO A 70 12.05 -1.44 4.74
C PRO A 70 10.52 -1.55 4.72
N TYR A 71 9.97 -2.64 4.18
CA TYR A 71 8.53 -2.89 4.14
C TYR A 71 8.20 -4.37 4.44
N PRO A 72 8.41 -4.83 5.69
CA PRO A 72 8.20 -6.23 6.07
C PRO A 72 6.76 -6.72 5.86
N GLU A 73 5.78 -5.83 5.84
CA GLU A 73 4.37 -6.13 5.59
C GLU A 73 4.14 -6.68 4.18
N GLY A 74 5.03 -6.34 3.24
CA GLY A 74 5.04 -6.88 1.87
C GLY A 74 5.55 -8.31 1.76
N ALA A 75 6.04 -8.91 2.86
CA ALA A 75 6.52 -10.28 2.87
C ALA A 75 5.38 -11.31 2.79
N CYS A 76 5.72 -12.45 2.19
CA CYS A 76 4.94 -13.67 2.24
C CYS A 76 4.71 -14.10 3.70
N ARG A 77 3.45 -14.39 4.04
CA ARG A 77 3.04 -14.69 5.42
C ARG A 77 3.43 -16.09 5.91
N VAL A 78 3.97 -16.94 5.03
CA VAL A 78 4.54 -18.23 5.44
C VAL A 78 5.77 -17.99 6.31
N ARG A 79 5.75 -18.55 7.51
CA ARG A 79 6.82 -18.40 8.50
C ARG A 79 8.18 -18.75 7.88
N GLY A 80 9.12 -17.81 7.97
CA GLY A 80 10.49 -17.98 7.49
C GLY A 80 10.68 -17.77 5.98
N CYS A 81 9.65 -17.38 5.22
CA CYS A 81 9.80 -17.17 3.78
C CYS A 81 10.54 -15.87 3.44
N GLY A 82 10.08 -14.73 3.97
CA GLY A 82 10.65 -13.40 3.71
C GLY A 82 10.53 -12.87 2.26
N ALA A 83 10.17 -13.70 1.28
CA ALA A 83 10.01 -13.29 -0.12
C ALA A 83 8.81 -12.34 -0.28
N TRP A 84 8.85 -11.48 -1.30
CA TRP A 84 7.72 -10.61 -1.65
C TRP A 84 6.43 -11.41 -1.88
N ALA A 85 5.35 -10.97 -1.27
CA ALA A 85 4.01 -11.41 -1.61
C ALA A 85 3.63 -10.90 -3.00
N THR A 86 2.95 -11.76 -3.76
CA THR A 86 2.48 -11.48 -5.13
C THR A 86 0.96 -11.48 -5.22
N CYS A 87 0.29 -12.28 -4.41
CA CYS A 87 -1.17 -12.38 -4.39
C CYS A 87 -1.69 -12.87 -3.04
N VAL A 88 -2.98 -12.67 -2.80
CA VAL A 88 -3.70 -13.36 -1.73
C VAL A 88 -4.06 -14.77 -2.22
N GLY A 89 -3.86 -15.78 -1.38
CA GLY A 89 -4.19 -17.16 -1.70
C GLY A 89 -4.40 -18.03 -0.46
N PRO A 90 -4.90 -19.26 -0.64
CA PRO A 90 -5.07 -20.21 0.46
C PRO A 90 -3.73 -20.56 1.09
N MET A 91 -3.69 -20.58 2.41
CA MET A 91 -2.50 -20.88 3.21
C MET A 91 -2.09 -22.35 3.01
N PRO A 92 -0.85 -22.64 2.59
CA PRO A 92 -0.35 -24.01 2.59
C PRO A 92 -0.48 -24.74 3.93
N GLY A 93 -0.97 -25.98 3.89
CA GLY A 93 -1.23 -26.83 5.05
C GLY A 93 -2.72 -27.06 5.36
N GLY A 94 -3.64 -26.58 4.53
CA GLY A 94 -5.05 -26.94 4.57
C GLY A 94 -5.84 -26.25 5.68
N SER A 95 -5.33 -25.14 6.24
CA SER A 95 -6.02 -24.42 7.32
C SER A 95 -7.31 -23.72 6.87
N GLY A 96 -7.50 -23.55 5.56
CA GLY A 96 -8.63 -22.79 4.99
C GLY A 96 -8.48 -21.27 5.10
N GLU A 97 -7.40 -20.78 5.71
CA GLU A 97 -7.10 -19.34 5.84
C GLU A 97 -6.54 -18.78 4.53
N PHE A 98 -6.83 -17.50 4.24
CA PHE A 98 -6.23 -16.78 3.12
C PHE A 98 -5.19 -15.79 3.63
N ALA A 99 -4.06 -15.69 2.92
CA ALA A 99 -2.99 -14.78 3.28
C ALA A 99 -2.28 -14.21 2.05
N TYR A 100 -1.50 -13.15 2.24
CA TYR A 100 -0.56 -12.65 1.23
C TYR A 100 0.61 -13.62 1.10
N LEU A 101 0.74 -14.23 -0.08
CA LEU A 101 1.71 -15.28 -0.37
C LEU A 101 2.60 -14.89 -1.55
N CYS A 102 3.84 -15.36 -1.53
CA CYS A 102 4.70 -15.34 -2.71
C CYS A 102 4.19 -16.36 -3.74
N ALA A 103 4.62 -16.24 -4.99
CA ALA A 103 4.17 -17.09 -6.09
C ALA A 103 4.31 -18.60 -5.78
N ARG A 104 5.40 -18.99 -5.11
CA ARG A 104 5.66 -20.39 -4.70
C ARG A 104 4.60 -20.90 -3.73
N HIS A 105 4.50 -20.29 -2.55
CA HIS A 105 3.54 -20.74 -1.53
C HIS A 105 2.09 -20.54 -1.96
N GLY A 106 1.81 -19.55 -2.81
CA GLY A 106 0.50 -19.38 -3.42
C GLY A 106 0.15 -20.53 -4.38
N ALA A 107 1.12 -21.13 -5.07
CA ALA A 107 0.89 -22.31 -5.89
C ALA A 107 0.64 -23.56 -5.03
N GLU A 108 1.49 -23.81 -4.03
CA GLU A 108 1.33 -24.91 -3.07
C GLU A 108 -0.05 -24.87 -2.40
N GLY A 109 -0.51 -23.67 -2.01
CA GLY A 109 -1.84 -23.43 -1.45
C GLY A 109 -3.00 -23.96 -2.29
N ARG A 110 -2.88 -23.90 -3.63
CA ARG A 110 -3.97 -24.26 -4.56
C ARG A 110 -4.01 -25.74 -4.94
N GLU A 111 -3.01 -26.51 -4.55
CA GLU A 111 -2.87 -27.94 -4.87
C GLU A 111 -3.40 -28.86 -3.75
N GLN A 112 -3.99 -28.27 -2.70
CA GLN A 112 -4.59 -28.94 -1.55
C GLN A 112 -6.09 -29.09 -1.71
#